data_AF-A0A7C8YDM7-F1
#
_entry.id   AF-A0A7C8YDM7-F1
#
_cell.length_a   1.000
_cell.length_b   1.000
_cell.length_c   1.000
_cell.angle_alpha   90.00
_cell.angle_beta   90.00
_cell.angle_gamma   90.00
#
_symmetry.space_group_name_H-M   'P 1'
#
loop_
_entity.id
_entity.type
_entity.pdbx_description
1 polymer ?
#
loop_
_entity_poly.entity_id
_entity_poly.type
_entity_poly.pdbx_seq_one_letter_code
_entity_poly.pdbx_strand_id
1 'polypeptide(L)'
;RKKVPFTIKKKKKKKKELNERKTRGEKKKRKSETLKRDSVNREPVLYITSRYRLPSLHFLRVQRFKTQIFLSKSTMAASSAREESVYMAKLAEQAERYEEMVEFMEKVVTAADGGELTVEERNLLSVAYKNVIGARRASWRIVSSIEQ
;
A
#
# COMPACT_ATOMS: atom_id res chain seq x y z
N ARG A 1 -64.79 -66.65 2.20
CA ARG A 1 -63.78 -65.57 2.39
C ARG A 1 -64.26 -64.32 1.66
N LYS A 2 -64.66 -63.26 2.38
CA LYS A 2 -65.35 -62.08 1.83
C LYS A 2 -64.47 -61.39 0.76
N LYS A 3 -64.85 -61.50 -0.51
CA LYS A 3 -64.18 -60.85 -1.64
C LYS A 3 -64.41 -59.34 -1.53
N VAL A 4 -63.37 -58.59 -1.19
CA VAL A 4 -63.44 -57.12 -1.11
C VAL A 4 -63.78 -56.57 -2.51
N PRO A 5 -64.83 -55.74 -2.66
CA PRO A 5 -65.30 -55.29 -3.97
C PRO A 5 -64.22 -54.46 -4.70
N PHE A 6 -64.11 -54.66 -6.01
CA PHE A 6 -63.07 -54.14 -6.91
C PHE A 6 -62.89 -52.61 -6.82
N THR A 7 -63.96 -51.89 -6.46
CA THR A 7 -64.02 -50.44 -6.25
C THR A 7 -63.18 -49.96 -5.06
N ILE A 8 -63.11 -50.74 -3.97
CA ILE A 8 -62.32 -50.40 -2.77
C ILE A 8 -60.81 -50.59 -3.03
N LYS A 9 -60.44 -51.61 -3.82
CA LYS A 9 -59.04 -51.81 -4.27
C LYS A 9 -58.58 -50.66 -5.17
N LYS A 10 -59.41 -50.17 -6.09
CA LYS A 10 -59.09 -48.99 -6.94
C LYS A 10 -58.93 -47.71 -6.10
N LYS A 11 -59.80 -47.45 -5.12
CA LYS A 11 -59.66 -46.29 -4.22
C LYS A 11 -58.37 -46.35 -3.37
N LYS A 12 -58.00 -47.54 -2.85
CA LYS A 12 -56.72 -47.71 -2.12
C LYS A 12 -55.50 -47.52 -3.02
N LYS A 13 -55.51 -48.04 -4.26
CA LYS A 13 -54.43 -47.84 -5.24
C LYS A 13 -54.27 -46.36 -5.61
N LYS A 14 -55.39 -45.67 -5.87
CA LYS A 14 -55.39 -44.22 -6.19
C LYS A 14 -54.92 -43.35 -5.03
N LYS A 15 -55.25 -43.72 -3.78
CA LYS A 15 -54.78 -43.03 -2.56
C LYS A 15 -53.29 -43.27 -2.30
N LYS A 16 -52.77 -44.47 -2.60
CA LYS A 16 -51.33 -44.80 -2.54
C LYS A 16 -50.54 -44.02 -3.59
N GLU A 17 -51.01 -43.99 -4.84
CA GLU A 17 -50.41 -43.21 -5.93
C GLU A 17 -50.41 -41.70 -5.64
N LEU A 18 -51.46 -41.16 -5.00
CA LEU A 18 -51.51 -39.75 -4.60
C LEU A 18 -50.49 -39.41 -3.49
N ASN A 19 -50.27 -40.31 -2.53
CA ASN A 19 -49.27 -40.12 -1.48
C ASN A 19 -47.84 -40.27 -2.01
N GLU A 20 -47.61 -41.18 -2.96
CA GLU A 20 -46.33 -41.31 -3.66
C GLU A 20 -46.03 -40.09 -4.55
N ARG A 21 -47.05 -39.46 -5.16
CA ARG A 21 -46.90 -38.19 -5.89
C ARG A 21 -46.57 -37.02 -4.97
N LYS A 22 -47.19 -36.95 -3.77
CA LYS A 22 -46.90 -35.90 -2.76
C LYS A 22 -45.47 -36.01 -2.22
N THR A 23 -45.02 -37.21 -1.85
CA THR A 23 -43.65 -37.43 -1.36
C THR A 23 -42.58 -37.22 -2.44
N ARG A 24 -42.88 -37.52 -3.72
CA ARG A 24 -42.03 -37.16 -4.86
C ARG A 24 -41.96 -35.64 -5.08
N GLY A 25 -43.07 -34.92 -4.88
CA GLY A 25 -43.11 -33.45 -4.95
C GLY A 25 -42.27 -32.79 -3.86
N GLU A 26 -42.39 -33.24 -2.61
CA GLU A 26 -41.55 -32.76 -1.51
C GLU A 26 -40.07 -33.08 -1.70
N LYS A 27 -39.72 -34.28 -2.19
CA LYS A 27 -38.32 -34.61 -2.52
C LYS A 27 -37.76 -33.75 -3.65
N LYS A 28 -38.58 -33.40 -4.66
CA LYS A 28 -38.18 -32.47 -5.73
C LYS A 28 -38.01 -31.04 -5.20
N LYS A 29 -38.92 -30.58 -4.32
CA LYS A 29 -38.84 -29.25 -3.69
C LYS A 29 -37.61 -29.13 -2.78
N ARG A 30 -37.34 -30.16 -1.96
CA ARG A 30 -36.11 -30.25 -1.15
C ARG A 30 -34.85 -30.31 -2.01
N LYS A 31 -34.84 -31.07 -3.12
CA LYS A 31 -33.72 -31.06 -4.08
C LYS A 31 -33.50 -29.68 -4.71
N SER A 32 -34.57 -28.97 -5.08
CA SER A 32 -34.45 -27.62 -5.65
C SER A 32 -34.03 -26.59 -4.61
N GLU A 33 -34.39 -26.76 -3.34
CA GLU A 33 -33.95 -25.89 -2.24
C GLU A 33 -32.50 -26.19 -1.83
N THR A 34 -32.04 -27.45 -1.85
CA THR A 34 -30.61 -27.78 -1.65
C THR A 34 -29.77 -27.31 -2.83
N LEU A 35 -30.22 -27.51 -4.08
CA LEU A 35 -29.54 -27.00 -5.27
C LEU A 35 -29.45 -25.47 -5.31
N LYS A 36 -30.44 -24.75 -4.75
CA LYS A 36 -30.39 -23.28 -4.62
C LYS A 36 -29.54 -22.80 -3.44
N ARG A 37 -29.37 -23.60 -2.39
CA ARG A 37 -28.41 -23.30 -1.31
C ARG A 37 -26.97 -23.56 -1.74
N ASP A 38 -26.74 -24.54 -2.60
CA ASP A 38 -25.43 -24.84 -3.19
C ASP A 38 -25.00 -23.84 -4.28
N SER A 39 -25.93 -23.02 -4.80
CA SER A 39 -25.62 -22.00 -5.83
C SER A 39 -25.23 -20.63 -5.27
N VAL A 40 -25.30 -20.41 -3.95
CA VAL A 40 -24.99 -19.11 -3.32
C VAL A 40 -23.66 -19.12 -2.55
N ASN A 41 -22.99 -20.28 -2.41
CA ASN A 41 -21.70 -20.40 -1.70
C ASN A 41 -20.72 -21.39 -2.36
N ARG A 42 -20.68 -21.45 -3.70
CA ARG A 42 -19.51 -21.98 -4.41
C ARG A 42 -18.73 -20.81 -4.98
N GLU A 43 -17.95 -20.18 -4.10
CA GLU A 43 -16.79 -19.40 -4.50
C GLU A 43 -15.94 -20.22 -5.49
N PRO A 44 -15.46 -19.62 -6.60
CA PRO A 44 -14.61 -20.29 -7.58
C PRO A 44 -13.20 -20.47 -7.01
N VAL A 45 -12.97 -21.50 -6.20
CA VAL A 45 -11.66 -21.72 -5.54
C VAL A 45 -10.55 -22.20 -6.50
N LEU A 46 -10.77 -22.24 -7.82
CA LEU A 46 -9.79 -22.77 -8.79
C LEU A 46 -9.69 -21.95 -10.08
N TYR A 47 -9.52 -20.62 -9.98
CA TYR A 47 -9.03 -19.84 -11.14
C TYR A 47 -8.15 -18.61 -10.82
N ILE A 48 -7.88 -18.27 -9.55
CA ILE A 48 -7.20 -17.01 -9.22
C ILE A 48 -5.73 -17.19 -8.78
N THR A 49 -5.21 -18.42 -8.68
CA THR A 49 -3.79 -18.62 -8.28
C THR A 49 -2.79 -18.57 -9.43
N SER A 50 -3.21 -18.45 -10.70
CA SER A 50 -2.29 -18.41 -11.84
C SER A 50 -1.95 -17.00 -12.37
N ARG A 51 -2.28 -15.92 -11.65
CA ARG A 51 -1.93 -14.55 -12.12
C ARG A 51 -1.53 -13.53 -11.07
N TYR A 52 -1.25 -13.96 -9.84
CA TYR A 52 -0.55 -13.11 -8.86
C TYR A 52 0.78 -13.75 -8.53
N ARG A 53 1.76 -13.59 -9.43
CA ARG A 53 3.17 -13.59 -9.00
C ARG A 53 3.28 -12.40 -8.06
N LEU A 54 3.10 -12.67 -6.76
CA LEU A 54 3.27 -11.68 -5.71
C LEU A 54 4.63 -11.05 -5.93
N PRO A 55 4.69 -9.71 -6.12
CA PRO A 55 5.98 -9.07 -6.26
C PRO A 55 6.78 -9.36 -5.00
N SER A 56 8.05 -9.72 -5.15
CA SER A 56 8.91 -9.99 -3.99
C SER A 56 8.85 -8.79 -3.02
N LEU A 57 9.06 -9.04 -1.72
CA LEU A 57 9.10 -7.98 -0.70
C LEU A 57 10.01 -6.81 -1.10
N HIS A 58 11.06 -7.09 -1.88
CA HIS A 58 11.93 -6.09 -2.50
C HIS A 58 11.21 -5.21 -3.53
N PHE A 59 10.43 -5.80 -4.44
CA PHE A 59 9.66 -5.06 -5.44
C PHE A 59 8.57 -4.18 -4.81
N LEU A 60 7.87 -4.67 -3.78
CA LEU A 60 6.89 -3.87 -3.03
C LEU A 60 7.56 -2.70 -2.28
N ARG A 61 8.79 -2.89 -1.76
CA ARG A 61 9.61 -1.83 -1.16
C ARG A 61 9.99 -0.75 -2.17
N VAL A 62 10.45 -1.15 -3.36
CA VAL A 62 10.83 -0.22 -4.44
C VAL A 62 9.62 0.53 -4.99
N GLN A 63 8.47 -0.14 -5.16
CA GLN A 63 7.24 0.53 -5.60
C GLN A 63 6.73 1.51 -4.54
N ARG A 64 6.79 1.17 -3.25
CA ARG A 64 6.47 2.13 -2.17
C ARG A 64 7.41 3.33 -2.16
N PHE A 65 8.70 3.14 -2.38
CA PHE A 65 9.66 4.25 -2.49
C PHE A 65 9.35 5.15 -3.70
N LYS A 66 9.03 4.56 -4.86
CA LYS A 66 8.63 5.30 -6.07
C LYS A 66 7.31 6.05 -5.88
N THR A 67 6.30 5.46 -5.24
CA THR A 67 5.04 6.16 -4.96
C THR A 67 5.19 7.23 -3.88
N GLN A 68 6.05 7.01 -2.89
CA GLN A 68 6.35 8.01 -1.84
C GLN A 68 7.03 9.24 -2.45
N ILE A 69 8.02 9.04 -3.33
CA ILE A 69 8.70 10.12 -4.07
C ILE A 69 7.75 10.82 -5.05
N PHE A 70 6.84 10.08 -5.70
CA PHE A 70 5.91 10.67 -6.66
C PHE A 70 4.83 11.52 -5.97
N LEU A 71 4.33 11.10 -4.81
CA LEU A 71 3.31 11.83 -4.06
C LEU A 71 3.87 13.09 -3.39
N SER A 72 5.16 13.09 -3.00
CA SER A 72 5.82 14.27 -2.43
C SER A 72 6.16 15.36 -3.46
N LYS A 73 6.27 15.03 -4.75
CA LYS A 73 6.56 16.01 -5.80
C LYS A 73 5.42 16.99 -6.06
N SER A 74 4.16 16.58 -5.85
CA SER A 74 2.99 17.44 -6.12
C SER A 74 2.77 18.53 -5.07
N THR A 75 3.33 18.41 -3.86
CA THR A 75 3.14 19.39 -2.79
C THR A 75 4.17 20.52 -2.79
N MET A 76 5.26 20.40 -3.55
CA MET A 76 6.33 21.39 -3.61
C MET A 76 6.06 22.56 -4.56
N ALA A 77 5.03 22.47 -5.42
CA ALA A 77 4.79 23.47 -6.47
C ALA A 77 4.26 24.84 -5.97
N ALA A 78 4.09 25.01 -4.65
CA ALA A 78 3.54 26.24 -4.05
C ALA A 78 4.33 26.74 -2.82
N SER A 79 5.55 26.24 -2.59
CA SER A 79 6.43 26.72 -1.51
C SER A 79 7.22 27.95 -1.96
N SER A 80 7.50 28.88 -1.04
CA SER A 80 8.35 30.04 -1.36
C SER A 80 9.76 29.59 -1.77
N ALA A 81 10.46 30.38 -2.61
CA ALA A 81 11.83 30.03 -3.03
C ALA A 81 12.80 29.80 -1.84
N ARG A 82 12.52 30.46 -0.70
CA ARG A 82 13.21 30.24 0.57
C ARG A 82 12.90 28.85 1.15
N GLU A 83 11.63 28.48 1.24
CA GLU A 83 11.20 27.15 1.72
C GLU A 83 11.74 26.02 0.85
N GLU A 84 11.76 26.20 -0.47
CA GLU A 84 12.37 25.25 -1.41
C GLU A 84 13.87 25.08 -1.13
N SER A 85 14.59 26.18 -0.90
CA SER A 85 16.01 26.16 -0.58
C SER A 85 16.28 25.48 0.77
N VAL A 86 15.46 25.73 1.79
CA VAL A 86 15.53 25.04 3.09
C VAL A 86 15.25 23.55 2.93
N TYR A 87 14.27 23.17 2.10
CA TYR A 87 13.96 21.77 1.84
C TYR A 87 15.11 21.06 1.12
N MET A 88 15.70 21.70 0.10
CA MET A 88 16.87 21.17 -0.60
C MET A 88 18.09 21.05 0.32
N ALA A 89 18.30 22.00 1.23
CA ALA A 89 19.34 21.91 2.24
C ALA A 89 19.15 20.70 3.18
N LYS A 90 17.91 20.42 3.61
CA LYS A 90 17.59 19.23 4.41
C LYS A 90 17.83 17.93 3.63
N LEU A 91 17.48 17.90 2.34
CA LEU A 91 17.78 16.73 1.50
C LEU A 91 19.29 16.52 1.32
N ALA A 92 20.05 17.60 1.13
CA ALA A 92 21.50 17.55 1.03
C ALA A 92 22.15 17.06 2.34
N GLU A 93 21.63 17.49 3.50
CA GLU A 93 22.04 16.99 4.81
C GLU A 93 21.83 15.47 4.94
N GLN A 94 20.65 14.97 4.55
CA GLN A 94 20.35 13.53 4.58
C GLN A 94 21.22 12.72 3.60
N ALA A 95 21.76 13.37 2.57
CA ALA A 95 22.68 12.77 1.61
C ALA A 95 24.16 12.95 1.98
N GLU A 96 24.47 13.59 3.12
CA GLU A 96 25.83 13.95 3.54
C GLU A 96 26.60 14.81 2.50
N ARG A 97 25.87 15.53 1.65
CA ARG A 97 26.43 16.41 0.60
C ARG A 97 26.52 17.85 1.11
N TYR A 98 27.44 18.09 2.06
CA TYR A 98 27.53 19.36 2.77
C TYR A 98 27.99 20.54 1.91
N GLU A 99 28.72 20.30 0.82
CA GLU A 99 29.11 21.36 -0.13
C GLU A 99 27.88 21.97 -0.81
N GLU A 100 26.97 21.13 -1.31
CA GLU A 100 25.69 21.60 -1.88
C GLU A 100 24.74 22.16 -0.83
N MET A 101 24.76 21.60 0.38
CA MET A 101 23.98 22.15 1.49
C MET A 101 24.35 23.62 1.76
N VAL A 102 25.64 23.98 1.66
CA VAL A 102 26.09 25.37 1.79
C VAL A 102 25.49 26.25 0.68
N GLU A 103 25.52 25.80 -0.58
CA GLU A 103 24.94 26.57 -1.70
C GLU A 103 23.44 26.83 -1.51
N PHE A 104 22.68 25.87 -1.00
CA PHE A 104 21.26 26.07 -0.70
C PHE A 104 21.04 27.03 0.48
N MET A 105 21.86 26.92 1.53
CA MET A 105 21.74 27.81 2.69
C MET A 105 22.18 29.25 2.37
N GLU A 106 23.12 29.45 1.44
CA GLU A 106 23.46 30.78 0.92
C GLU A 106 22.25 31.43 0.24
N LYS A 107 21.51 30.67 -0.58
CA LYS A 107 20.26 31.14 -1.21
C LYS A 107 19.20 31.52 -0.18
N VAL A 108 19.10 30.79 0.93
CA VAL A 108 18.18 31.12 2.05
C VAL A 108 18.56 32.46 2.68
N VAL A 109 19.86 32.71 2.90
CA VAL A 109 20.36 33.96 3.47
C VAL A 109 20.15 35.12 2.50
N THR A 110 20.42 34.94 1.20
CA THR A 110 20.18 35.98 0.18
C THR A 110 18.70 36.29 0.05
N ALA A 111 17.83 35.27 0.02
CA ALA A 111 16.39 35.46 -0.07
C ALA A 111 15.76 36.10 1.17
N ALA A 112 16.51 36.23 2.27
CA ALA A 112 16.02 36.89 3.47
C ALA A 112 16.02 38.43 3.33
N ASP A 113 16.78 39.04 2.40
CA ASP A 113 16.83 40.49 2.15
C ASP A 113 16.90 41.36 3.44
N GLY A 114 17.67 40.92 4.43
CA GLY A 114 17.81 41.59 5.73
C GLY A 114 16.80 41.16 6.82
N GLY A 115 15.90 40.23 6.49
CA GLY A 115 15.05 39.52 7.44
C GLY A 115 15.86 38.54 8.30
N GLU A 116 15.39 38.31 9.53
CA GLU A 116 16.08 37.44 10.47
C GLU A 116 15.96 35.95 10.07
N LEU A 117 17.04 35.20 10.27
CA LEU A 117 17.04 33.75 10.12
C LEU A 117 16.33 33.11 11.31
N THR A 118 15.44 32.17 11.01
CA THR A 118 14.84 31.32 12.04
C THR A 118 15.92 30.48 12.74
N VAL A 119 15.60 29.98 13.93
CA VAL A 119 16.52 29.15 14.71
C VAL A 119 16.91 27.90 13.91
N GLU A 120 15.95 27.30 13.21
CA GLU A 120 16.15 26.13 12.35
C GLU A 120 17.10 26.42 11.19
N GLU A 121 16.91 27.52 10.47
CA GLU A 121 17.78 27.90 9.35
C GLU A 121 19.21 28.22 9.82
N ARG A 122 19.35 28.91 10.95
CA ARG A 122 20.65 29.18 11.56
C ARG A 122 21.39 27.90 11.94
N ASN A 123 20.65 26.91 12.47
CA ASN A 123 21.21 25.61 12.81
C ASN A 123 21.67 24.87 11.55
N LEU A 124 20.85 24.85 10.49
CA LEU A 124 21.23 24.26 9.20
C LEU A 124 22.48 24.93 8.60
N LEU A 125 22.57 26.26 8.66
CA LEU A 125 23.74 27.01 8.21
C LEU A 125 25.01 26.58 8.98
N SER A 126 24.88 26.45 10.30
CA SER A 126 25.99 26.03 11.16
C SER A 126 26.43 24.59 10.86
N VAL A 127 25.49 23.67 10.67
CA VAL A 127 25.75 22.27 10.31
C VAL A 127 26.47 22.18 8.98
N ALA A 128 26.01 22.92 7.97
CA ALA A 128 26.61 22.90 6.63
C ALA A 128 28.10 23.29 6.67
N TYR A 129 28.41 24.50 7.16
CA TYR A 129 29.79 24.99 7.18
C TYR A 129 30.71 24.19 8.13
N LYS A 130 30.20 23.75 9.29
CA LYS A 130 30.99 22.95 10.25
C LYS A 130 31.48 21.65 9.62
N ASN A 131 30.63 20.98 8.84
CA ASN A 131 31.00 19.72 8.21
C ASN A 131 31.99 19.91 7.05
N VAL A 132 31.78 20.92 6.18
CA VAL A 132 32.71 21.23 5.08
C VAL A 132 34.11 21.56 5.62
N ILE A 133 34.20 22.46 6.60
CA ILE A 133 35.48 22.85 7.20
C ILE A 133 36.07 21.70 8.03
N GLY A 134 35.23 20.93 8.71
CA GLY A 134 35.63 19.76 9.49
C GLY A 134 36.38 18.72 8.66
N ALA A 135 35.85 18.39 7.47
CA ALA A 135 36.50 17.51 6.51
C ALA A 135 37.86 18.06 6.06
N ARG A 136 37.93 19.34 5.66
CA ARG A 136 39.19 19.99 5.25
C ARG A 136 40.25 20.00 6.36
N ARG A 137 39.84 20.26 7.61
CA ARG A 137 40.74 20.21 8.77
C ARG A 137 41.23 18.80 9.08
N ALA A 138 40.41 17.78 8.85
CA ALA A 138 40.85 16.39 8.98
C ALA A 138 41.92 16.07 7.93
N SER A 139 41.68 16.43 6.67
CA SER A 139 42.66 16.29 5.59
C SER A 139 43.97 17.03 5.89
N TRP A 140 43.89 18.28 6.34
CA TRP A 140 45.07 19.07 6.72
C TRP A 140 45.90 18.41 7.82
N ARG A 141 45.25 17.86 8.86
CA ARG A 141 45.94 17.15 9.95
C ARG A 141 46.71 15.93 9.43
N ILE A 142 46.11 15.17 8.51
CA ILE A 142 46.76 13.99 7.91
C ILE A 142 47.98 14.42 7.11
N VAL A 143 47.83 15.42 6.24
CA VAL A 143 48.95 15.94 5.42
C VAL A 143 50.07 16.47 6.32
N SER A 144 49.75 17.30 7.30
CA SER A 144 50.73 17.87 8.24
C SER A 144 51.42 16.79 9.08
N SER A 145 50.75 15.69 9.40
CA SER A 145 51.36 14.56 10.14
C SER A 145 52.29 13.70 9.28
N ILE A 146 52.22 13.80 7.95
CA ILE A 146 53.12 13.09 7.03
C ILE A 146 54.36 13.95 6.74
N GLU A 147 54.22 15.27 6.78
CA GLU A 147 55.31 16.22 6.56
C GLU A 147 56.28 16.31 7.75
N GLN A 148 55.79 16.08 8.98
CA GLN A 148 56.58 16.07 10.23
C GLN A 148 57.25 14.72 10.48
#